data_AF-A0A839HFL3-F1
#
_entry.id   AF-A0A839HFL3-F1
#
_cell.length_a   1.000
_cell.length_b   1.000
_cell.length_c   1.000
_cell.angle_alpha   90.00
_cell.angle_beta   90.00
_cell.angle_gamma   90.00
#
_symmetry.space_group_name_H-M   'P 1'
#
loop_
_entity.id
_entity.type
_entity.pdbx_description
1 polymer ?
#
loop_
_entity_poly.entity_id
_entity_poly.type
_entity_poly.pdbx_seq_one_letter_code
_entity_poly.pdbx_strand_id
1 'polypeptide(L)'
;MNSQHVARIRNALLALGFFVLQSSNPALAEIDLGKIFRDAVNRARVDQGVPGRPPSYMPQGADAQQCTKAANWLALDVSNLPPEFAENGRFGAAAGRAPERRINYRPEKTGPLGEIKPSGLPRDNWLLEDSRFVAGFGKPYDQLSASDLQGLQKLGFDCRMMGRTPDGVMVDMGFFGRAFSQGIFPQYAKGVQSIRAARQEIRDAYAALGGLPPTDDGYKAYQAIAADAPRLRGFMSAADLDMFDPVMAEANERVAKPALERLARGYIETQRGYEGMVAIEALIAELTGGQRHSPRNNNPTVKALEAKQEEIALDLQKIERARVDALGSGLVGLERGVAYSNEIEPRYRKYIHIGPINALWEDFIKKRHAMIGAAQQDFGRRISQASSEADLNALVARYIPFELDQQTAAGTALLTKVAEQKDEIEKRRILGSSYAGSAAEKVASSGKNNTSSSKVNGAGKNQKTSVATDQADDEGPEPLAKGEPSESVMYDLVKKRFDDQAAKINELNQNCASGPQGNDVVGAMMCLGAMANKGLGGGEAIRITKFEKLGCDRASGKPGFICDYIIGTSGGITRAMGPTMAAIYGSGGAAQARFLKTKSGWIVFFGGSN
;
A
#
# COMPACT_ATOMS: atom_id res chain seq x y z
N MET A 1 42.08 39.92 37.79
CA MET A 1 42.80 40.09 36.51
C MET A 1 43.35 41.51 36.45
N ASN A 2 44.62 41.67 36.08
CA ASN A 2 45.23 42.99 35.86
C ASN A 2 44.59 43.65 34.61
N SER A 3 44.20 44.92 34.69
CA SER A 3 43.38 45.61 33.67
C SER A 3 44.01 45.62 32.28
N GLN A 4 45.35 45.53 32.21
CA GLN A 4 46.10 45.47 30.97
C GLN A 4 45.85 44.20 30.14
N HIS A 5 45.55 43.04 30.75
CA HIS A 5 45.30 41.80 30.00
C HIS A 5 43.92 41.81 29.33
N VAL A 6 42.92 42.39 30.00
CA VAL A 6 41.57 42.54 29.44
C VAL A 6 41.56 43.54 28.28
N ALA A 7 42.37 44.61 28.36
CA ALA A 7 42.51 45.58 27.29
C ALA A 7 43.17 44.99 26.02
N ARG A 8 44.18 44.12 26.17
CA ARG A 8 44.86 43.48 25.03
C ARG A 8 43.95 42.49 24.29
N ILE A 9 43.18 41.69 25.02
CA ILE A 9 42.22 40.74 24.42
C ILE A 9 41.10 41.48 23.69
N ARG A 10 40.59 42.58 24.27
CA ARG A 10 39.58 43.43 23.63
C ARG A 10 40.09 44.06 22.32
N ASN A 11 41.32 44.56 22.29
CA ASN A 11 41.88 45.18 21.09
C ASN A 11 42.19 44.17 19.98
N ALA A 12 42.61 42.94 20.32
CA ALA A 12 42.82 41.87 19.34
C ALA A 12 41.50 41.42 18.68
N LEU A 13 40.39 41.40 19.43
CA LEU A 13 39.08 41.02 18.91
C LEU A 13 38.41 42.11 18.07
N LEU A 14 38.68 43.38 18.37
CA LEU A 14 38.25 44.50 17.53
C LEU A 14 38.96 44.49 16.16
N ALA A 15 40.25 44.11 16.12
CA ALA A 15 40.98 43.94 14.86
C ALA A 15 40.45 42.74 14.03
N LEU A 16 40.05 41.65 14.68
CA LEU A 16 39.45 40.47 14.04
C LEU A 16 38.04 40.76 13.48
N GLY A 17 37.23 41.54 14.21
CA GLY A 17 35.92 41.98 13.73
C GLY A 17 36.01 42.88 12.49
N PHE A 18 37.03 43.73 12.41
CA PHE A 18 37.29 44.58 11.24
C PHE A 18 37.69 43.76 9.99
N PHE A 19 38.41 42.66 10.18
CA PHE A 19 38.85 41.77 9.09
C PHE A 19 37.69 40.92 8.52
N VAL A 20 36.73 40.51 9.37
CA VAL A 20 35.53 39.78 8.96
C VAL A 20 34.56 40.67 8.17
N LEU A 21 34.44 41.95 8.51
CA LEU A 21 33.55 42.92 7.84
C LEU A 21 34.02 43.34 6.43
N GLN A 22 35.29 43.16 6.08
CA GLN A 22 35.83 43.46 4.74
C GLN A 22 35.91 42.22 3.83
N SER A 23 35.50 41.05 4.30
CA SER A 23 35.57 39.80 3.55
C SER A 23 34.30 39.56 2.73
N SER A 24 34.43 39.28 1.43
CA SER A 24 33.32 38.92 0.53
C SER A 24 32.95 37.43 0.57
N ASN A 25 33.42 36.67 1.58
CA ASN A 25 33.15 35.24 1.71
C ASN A 25 31.95 34.98 2.65
N PRO A 26 30.80 34.47 2.14
CA PRO A 26 29.57 34.29 2.92
C PRO A 26 29.70 33.26 4.04
N ALA A 27 30.72 32.38 4.02
CA ALA A 27 30.98 31.43 5.10
C ALA A 27 31.51 32.07 6.40
N LEU A 28 31.99 33.33 6.35
CA LEU A 28 32.53 34.02 7.54
C LEU A 28 31.47 34.86 8.29
N ALA A 29 30.26 35.00 7.74
CA ALA A 29 29.17 35.76 8.36
C ALA A 29 28.51 35.03 9.56
N GLU A 30 28.78 33.74 9.76
CA GLU A 30 28.23 32.93 10.87
C GLU A 30 29.16 32.82 12.09
N ILE A 31 30.31 33.52 12.11
CA ILE A 31 31.25 33.46 13.23
C ILE A 31 30.73 34.31 14.40
N ASP A 32 30.17 33.65 15.42
CA ASP A 32 29.76 34.28 16.69
C ASP A 32 30.99 34.62 17.55
N LEU A 33 31.50 35.85 17.38
CA LEU A 33 32.61 36.41 18.16
C LEU A 33 32.31 36.48 19.67
N GLY A 34 31.03 36.51 20.06
CA GLY A 34 30.61 36.46 21.45
C GLY A 34 30.84 35.09 22.09
N LYS A 35 30.73 34.02 21.31
CA LYS A 35 31.12 32.67 21.74
C LYS A 35 32.64 32.55 21.95
N ILE A 36 33.43 33.05 21.01
CA ILE A 36 34.91 33.00 21.08
C ILE A 36 35.44 33.77 22.29
N PHE A 37 34.88 34.95 22.59
CA PHE A 37 35.26 35.73 23.77
C PHE A 37 34.93 35.01 25.09
N ARG A 38 33.75 34.39 25.18
CA ARG A 38 33.36 33.59 26.35
C ARG A 38 34.29 32.40 26.55
N ASP A 39 34.65 31.70 25.48
CA ASP A 39 35.56 30.54 25.54
C ASP A 39 36.99 30.93 25.97
N ALA A 40 37.49 32.09 25.53
CA ALA A 40 38.81 32.61 25.91
C ALA A 40 38.89 33.05 27.38
N VAL A 41 37.84 33.73 27.89
CA VAL A 41 37.73 34.11 29.31
C VAL A 41 37.59 32.87 30.20
N ASN A 42 36.93 31.83 29.70
CA ASN A 42 36.74 30.57 30.42
C ASN A 42 38.03 29.74 30.50
N ARG A 43 38.88 29.69 29.45
CA ARG A 43 40.20 29.04 29.51
C ARG A 43 41.13 29.69 30.54
N ALA A 44 41.16 31.03 30.59
CA ALA A 44 41.98 31.76 31.56
C ALA A 44 41.60 31.51 33.03
N ARG A 45 40.38 31.01 33.29
CA ARG A 45 39.94 30.59 34.64
C ARG A 45 40.34 29.17 35.00
N VAL A 46 40.41 28.27 34.02
CA VAL A 46 40.83 26.87 34.23
C VAL A 46 42.32 26.78 34.56
N ASP A 47 43.15 27.60 33.92
CA ASP A 47 44.60 27.66 34.19
C ASP A 47 44.95 28.19 35.59
N GLN A 48 43.98 28.73 36.34
CA GLN A 48 44.16 29.20 37.72
C GLN A 48 43.73 28.20 38.80
N GLY A 49 43.35 26.97 38.43
CA GLY A 49 43.24 25.84 39.37
C GLY A 49 42.14 25.96 40.44
N VAL A 50 41.00 26.59 40.15
CA VAL A 50 39.89 26.72 41.11
C VAL A 50 38.91 25.53 40.96
N PRO A 51 38.75 24.65 41.96
CA PRO A 51 37.78 23.56 41.90
C PRO A 51 36.34 24.10 42.02
N GLY A 52 35.42 23.56 41.20
CA GLY A 52 34.01 23.93 41.22
C GLY A 52 33.29 23.49 42.50
N ARG A 53 32.48 24.37 43.09
CA ARG A 53 31.59 24.03 44.22
C ARG A 53 30.44 23.12 43.73
N PRO A 54 30.01 22.12 44.53
CA PRO A 54 28.80 21.36 44.23
C PRO A 54 27.56 22.27 44.22
N PRO A 55 26.47 21.89 43.51
CA PRO A 55 25.24 22.68 43.46
C PRO A 55 24.68 22.91 44.87
N SER A 56 24.15 24.10 45.13
CA SER A 56 23.62 24.57 46.42
C SER A 56 22.46 23.76 47.02
N TYR A 57 21.97 22.74 46.30
CA TYR A 57 20.79 21.94 46.63
C TYR A 57 21.10 20.49 47.06
N MET A 58 22.37 20.10 47.17
CA MET A 58 22.71 18.76 47.67
C MET A 58 22.73 18.70 49.21
N PRO A 59 22.19 17.64 49.82
CA PRO A 59 22.31 17.41 51.26
C PRO A 59 23.79 17.27 51.67
N GLN A 60 24.16 17.79 52.83
CA GLN A 60 25.53 17.70 53.38
C GLN A 60 25.68 16.43 54.25
N GLY A 61 26.82 15.73 54.18
CA GLY A 61 27.13 14.56 55.01
C GLY A 61 27.22 13.23 54.24
N ALA A 62 26.90 12.10 54.89
CA ALA A 62 26.93 10.75 54.29
C ALA A 62 26.04 10.63 53.02
N ASP A 63 24.99 11.44 52.96
CA ASP A 63 24.07 11.52 51.83
C ASP A 63 24.71 12.13 50.58
N ALA A 64 25.71 13.02 50.72
CA ALA A 64 26.42 13.64 49.59
C ALA A 64 27.25 12.62 48.80
N GLN A 65 27.88 11.67 49.49
CA GLN A 65 28.65 10.59 48.84
C GLN A 65 27.74 9.62 48.08
N GLN A 66 26.56 9.31 48.64
CA GLN A 66 25.58 8.46 47.96
C GLN A 66 24.96 9.16 46.75
N CYS A 67 24.63 10.46 46.86
CA CYS A 67 24.19 11.26 45.72
C CYS A 67 25.26 11.34 44.62
N THR A 68 26.53 11.49 45.00
CA THR A 68 27.65 11.50 44.05
C THR A 68 27.81 10.15 43.34
N LYS A 69 27.72 9.02 44.07
CA LYS A 69 27.76 7.68 43.48
C LYS A 69 26.61 7.45 42.51
N ALA A 70 25.40 7.85 42.87
CA ALA A 70 24.23 7.68 42.02
C ALA A 70 24.30 8.59 40.78
N ALA A 71 24.77 9.84 40.93
CA ALA A 71 25.00 10.75 39.80
C ALA A 71 26.08 10.24 38.84
N ASN A 72 27.17 9.65 39.38
CA ASN A 72 28.24 9.04 38.60
C ASN A 72 27.77 7.78 37.86
N TRP A 73 26.94 6.92 38.49
CA TRP A 73 26.34 5.76 37.85
C TRP A 73 25.52 6.13 36.61
N LEU A 74 24.71 7.19 36.71
CA LEU A 74 23.88 7.68 35.62
C LEU A 74 24.65 8.46 34.55
N ALA A 75 25.92 8.80 34.82
CA ALA A 75 26.75 9.66 33.97
C ALA A 75 25.99 10.92 33.51
N LEU A 76 25.18 11.52 34.41
CA LEU A 76 24.27 12.61 34.03
C LEU A 76 25.05 13.81 33.51
N ASP A 77 24.77 14.23 32.28
CA ASP A 77 25.18 15.55 31.81
C ASP A 77 24.26 16.60 32.44
N VAL A 78 24.64 17.09 33.61
CA VAL A 78 23.92 18.14 34.35
C VAL A 78 23.99 19.52 33.68
N SER A 79 24.73 19.67 32.57
CA SER A 79 24.92 20.97 31.91
C SER A 79 23.72 21.43 31.04
N ASN A 80 22.68 20.60 30.87
CA ASN A 80 21.51 20.88 30.02
C ASN A 80 20.18 21.02 30.79
N LEU A 81 20.19 21.35 32.09
CA LEU A 81 18.96 21.64 32.83
C LEU A 81 18.32 22.97 32.34
N PRO A 82 16.97 23.10 32.35
CA PRO A 82 16.28 24.32 31.97
C PRO A 82 16.76 25.54 32.79
N PRO A 83 16.87 26.74 32.20
CA PRO A 83 17.37 27.95 32.88
C PRO A 83 16.59 28.32 34.16
N GLU A 84 15.36 27.83 34.26
CA GLU A 84 14.38 28.08 35.32
C GLU A 84 14.81 27.52 36.69
N PHE A 85 15.84 26.67 36.72
CA PHE A 85 16.46 26.13 37.94
C PHE A 85 17.84 26.73 38.26
N ALA A 86 18.31 27.72 37.47
CA ALA A 86 19.62 28.35 37.63
C ALA A 86 19.60 29.70 38.37
N GLU A 87 18.42 30.24 38.71
CA GLU A 87 18.32 31.48 39.47
C GLU A 87 18.41 31.23 40.97
N ASN A 88 19.65 31.03 41.46
CA ASN A 88 20.18 31.57 42.74
C ASN A 88 21.58 30.98 43.02
N GLY A 89 22.63 31.64 42.48
CA GLY A 89 24.01 31.43 42.93
C GLY A 89 25.05 31.44 41.82
N ARG A 90 26.06 32.30 41.94
CA ARG A 90 27.12 32.58 40.95
C ARG A 90 28.14 31.44 40.75
N PHE A 91 28.70 31.40 39.53
CA PHE A 91 29.84 30.63 38.99
C PHE A 91 29.56 29.13 38.74
N GLY A 92 29.98 28.47 37.67
CA GLY A 92 30.93 28.75 36.58
C GLY A 92 31.48 27.37 36.17
N ALA A 93 30.87 26.74 35.15
CA ALA A 93 31.11 25.33 34.81
C ALA A 93 32.43 25.12 34.04
N ALA A 94 33.22 24.16 34.49
CA ALA A 94 34.33 23.54 33.78
C ALA A 94 33.90 22.16 33.28
N ALA A 95 34.12 21.88 31.99
CA ALA A 95 34.49 20.57 31.43
C ALA A 95 34.77 20.75 29.93
N GLY A 96 35.99 20.43 29.50
CA GLY A 96 36.36 20.42 28.08
C GLY A 96 35.65 19.30 27.33
N ARG A 97 35.16 19.58 26.11
CA ARG A 97 34.65 18.57 25.17
C ARG A 97 35.57 18.43 23.96
N ALA A 98 35.86 17.18 23.60
CA ALA A 98 36.38 16.77 22.30
C ALA A 98 35.30 16.96 21.21
N PRO A 99 35.65 17.04 19.91
CA PRO A 99 34.70 17.41 18.86
C PRO A 99 33.81 16.23 18.44
N GLU A 100 32.52 16.29 18.76
CA GLU A 100 31.50 15.39 18.22
C GLU A 100 30.96 15.89 16.86
N ARG A 101 30.94 14.98 15.87
CA ARG A 101 30.12 15.12 14.65
C ARG A 101 28.65 14.98 15.03
N ARG A 102 27.84 16.03 14.81
CA ARG A 102 26.38 15.95 14.96
C ARG A 102 25.77 15.15 13.81
N ILE A 103 25.17 14.00 14.12
CA ILE A 103 24.15 13.37 13.29
C ILE A 103 22.81 14.05 13.65
N ASN A 104 22.15 14.66 12.68
CA ASN A 104 20.84 15.31 12.89
C ASN A 104 19.75 14.24 13.05
N TYR A 105 19.25 14.05 14.27
CA TYR A 105 18.07 13.23 14.53
C TYR A 105 16.85 14.13 14.75
N ARG A 106 15.78 13.90 14.00
CA ARG A 106 14.50 14.65 14.08
C ARG A 106 13.57 13.88 15.03
N PRO A 107 13.10 14.46 16.15
CA PRO A 107 12.26 13.72 17.09
C PRO A 107 10.83 13.62 16.56
N GLU A 108 10.36 12.40 16.30
CA GLU A 108 8.93 12.11 16.12
C GLU A 108 8.21 12.13 17.49
N LYS A 109 7.01 12.71 17.52
CA LYS A 109 6.17 12.82 18.71
C LYS A 109 5.74 11.43 19.20
N THR A 110 6.10 11.04 20.42
CA THR A 110 5.70 9.76 21.03
C THR A 110 5.28 9.93 22.50
N GLY A 111 4.40 9.03 22.96
CA GLY A 111 3.74 9.08 24.28
C GLY A 111 4.62 8.70 25.48
N PRO A 112 4.05 8.60 26.70
CA PRO A 112 4.78 8.55 27.98
C PRO A 112 5.49 7.21 28.31
N LEU A 113 5.52 6.25 27.38
CA LEU A 113 6.28 5.00 27.52
C LEU A 113 7.50 5.10 26.62
N GLY A 114 8.70 5.13 27.22
CA GLY A 114 9.96 5.40 26.55
C GLY A 114 10.22 4.53 25.32
N GLU A 115 10.94 5.11 24.37
CA GLU A 115 11.41 4.51 23.11
C GLU A 115 11.84 3.05 23.30
N ILE A 116 11.11 2.11 22.67
CA ILE A 116 11.45 0.69 22.68
C ILE A 116 12.65 0.49 21.76
N LYS A 117 13.78 0.02 22.30
CA LYS A 117 14.92 -0.36 21.45
C LYS A 117 14.54 -1.53 20.54
N PRO A 118 15.24 -1.78 19.41
CA PRO A 118 15.01 -2.96 18.56
C PRO A 118 14.93 -4.30 19.32
N SER A 119 15.57 -4.40 20.49
CA SER A 119 15.46 -5.51 21.46
C SER A 119 14.05 -5.79 22.02
N GLY A 120 13.07 -4.90 21.83
CA GLY A 120 11.75 -4.99 22.47
C GLY A 120 11.72 -4.59 23.95
N LEU A 121 12.88 -4.29 24.56
CA LEU A 121 12.97 -3.85 25.96
C LEU A 121 12.84 -2.33 26.11
N PRO A 122 12.20 -1.85 27.19
CA PRO A 122 12.22 -0.43 27.55
C PRO A 122 13.66 0.06 27.72
N ARG A 123 13.92 1.29 27.25
CA ARG A 123 15.25 1.93 27.37
C ARG A 123 15.76 1.99 28.81
N ASP A 124 14.86 2.16 29.77
CA ASP A 124 15.13 2.20 31.20
C ASP A 124 15.86 0.95 31.72
N ASN A 125 15.61 -0.25 31.16
CA ASN A 125 16.28 -1.48 31.57
C ASN A 125 17.79 -1.44 31.30
N TRP A 126 18.23 -0.65 30.33
CA TRP A 126 19.64 -0.49 29.96
C TRP A 126 20.42 0.38 30.93
N LEU A 127 19.74 1.22 31.71
CA LEU A 127 20.39 1.96 32.80
C LEU A 127 20.75 1.03 33.96
N LEU A 128 19.97 -0.05 34.11
CA LEU A 128 20.06 -1.02 35.20
C LEU A 128 20.96 -2.22 34.87
N GLU A 129 21.61 -2.22 33.70
CA GLU A 129 22.49 -3.31 33.29
C GLU A 129 23.75 -3.42 34.17
N ASP A 130 24.29 -4.63 34.31
CA ASP A 130 25.37 -4.92 35.26
C ASP A 130 26.61 -4.04 35.07
N SER A 131 27.06 -3.78 33.84
CA SER A 131 28.27 -2.99 33.57
C SER A 131 28.18 -1.55 34.09
N ARG A 132 26.97 -1.01 34.20
CA ARG A 132 26.71 0.31 34.77
C ARG A 132 26.37 0.20 36.24
N PHE A 133 25.39 -0.63 36.56
CA PHE A 133 24.75 -0.69 37.87
C PHE A 133 25.67 -1.26 38.96
N VAL A 134 26.41 -2.33 38.67
CA VAL A 134 27.30 -2.97 39.65
C VAL A 134 28.45 -2.04 40.05
N ALA A 135 28.97 -1.23 39.12
CA ALA A 135 30.03 -0.26 39.43
C ALA A 135 29.57 0.81 40.45
N GLY A 136 28.29 1.20 40.40
CA GLY A 136 27.72 2.17 41.34
C GLY A 136 27.32 1.57 42.69
N PHE A 137 26.76 0.36 42.69
CA PHE A 137 26.04 -0.20 43.84
C PHE A 137 26.58 -1.54 44.36
N GLY A 138 27.59 -2.11 43.72
CA GLY A 138 28.32 -3.30 44.18
C GLY A 138 27.59 -4.63 43.99
N LYS A 139 26.35 -4.63 43.51
CA LYS A 139 25.57 -5.84 43.22
C LYS A 139 24.67 -5.67 41.99
N PRO A 140 24.32 -6.76 41.29
CA PRO A 140 23.38 -6.72 40.18
C PRO A 140 22.00 -6.23 40.61
N TYR A 141 21.31 -5.56 39.69
CA TYR A 141 19.99 -4.99 39.97
C TYR A 141 18.96 -6.06 40.36
N ASP A 142 18.98 -7.23 39.73
CA ASP A 142 18.07 -8.35 40.04
C ASP A 142 18.39 -9.06 41.37
N GLN A 143 19.47 -8.66 42.06
CA GLN A 143 19.86 -9.17 43.38
C GLN A 143 19.61 -8.16 44.52
N LEU A 144 18.92 -7.06 44.23
CA LEU A 144 18.57 -6.07 45.24
C LEU A 144 17.53 -6.64 46.21
N SER A 145 17.78 -6.48 47.50
CA SER A 145 16.82 -6.80 48.55
C SER A 145 15.75 -5.72 48.67
N ALA A 146 14.65 -6.01 49.38
CA ALA A 146 13.60 -5.03 49.64
C ALA A 146 14.13 -3.75 50.31
N SER A 147 15.13 -3.86 51.19
CA SER A 147 15.75 -2.69 51.83
C SER A 147 16.63 -1.90 50.87
N ASP A 148 17.30 -2.57 49.93
CA ASP A 148 18.09 -1.90 48.89
C ASP A 148 17.20 -1.07 47.97
N LEU A 149 16.05 -1.64 47.57
CA LEU A 149 15.07 -0.94 46.73
C LEU A 149 14.53 0.32 47.40
N GLN A 150 14.14 0.22 48.69
CA GLN A 150 13.71 1.38 49.46
C GLN A 150 14.82 2.42 49.61
N GLY A 151 16.06 1.98 49.85
CA GLY A 151 17.22 2.86 49.94
C GLY A 151 17.48 3.63 48.64
N LEU A 152 17.44 2.95 47.48
CA LEU A 152 17.66 3.56 46.18
C LEU A 152 16.50 4.47 45.75
N GLN A 153 15.28 4.09 46.08
CA GLN A 153 14.11 4.94 45.87
C GLN A 153 14.24 6.24 46.66
N LYS A 154 14.55 6.13 47.97
CA LYS A 154 14.79 7.29 48.84
C LYS A 154 15.94 8.14 48.33
N LEU A 155 17.05 7.51 47.90
CA LEU A 155 18.20 8.21 47.35
C LEU A 155 17.84 9.03 46.10
N GLY A 156 17.02 8.48 45.20
CA GLY A 156 16.51 9.23 44.04
C GLY A 156 15.75 10.49 44.46
N PHE A 157 14.88 10.37 45.46
CA PHE A 157 14.10 11.49 46.01
C PHE A 157 14.96 12.54 46.73
N ASP A 158 15.87 12.10 47.60
CA ASP A 158 16.71 12.97 48.43
C ASP A 158 17.74 13.73 47.58
N CYS A 159 18.27 13.10 46.54
CA CYS A 159 19.25 13.70 45.64
C CYS A 159 18.62 14.53 44.51
N ARG A 160 17.29 14.55 44.38
CA ARG A 160 16.54 15.22 43.29
C ARG A 160 17.15 14.96 41.91
N MET A 161 17.49 13.69 41.65
CA MET A 161 18.27 13.34 40.47
C MET A 161 17.43 13.51 39.21
N MET A 162 17.76 14.55 38.45
CA MET A 162 17.18 14.83 37.16
C MET A 162 18.30 15.09 36.15
N GLY A 163 18.23 14.43 35.01
CA GLY A 163 19.16 14.69 33.93
C GLY A 163 18.98 13.73 32.78
N ARG A 164 19.81 13.91 31.77
CA ARG A 164 19.86 13.01 30.62
C ARG A 164 21.16 12.24 30.65
N THR A 165 21.08 10.93 30.45
CA THR A 165 22.28 10.12 30.27
C THR A 165 22.94 10.42 28.92
N PRO A 166 24.22 10.05 28.70
CA PRO A 166 24.90 10.26 27.41
C PRO A 166 24.18 9.56 26.25
N ASP A 167 23.49 8.45 26.54
CA ASP A 167 22.64 7.73 25.62
C ASP A 167 21.22 8.29 25.54
N GLY A 168 20.96 9.51 26.00
CA GLY A 168 19.70 10.24 25.77
C GLY A 168 18.52 9.85 26.66
N VAL A 169 18.70 8.93 27.62
CA VAL A 169 17.64 8.50 28.54
C VAL A 169 17.37 9.61 29.55
N MET A 170 16.13 10.05 29.65
CA MET A 170 15.73 10.97 30.73
C MET A 170 15.63 10.18 32.02
N VAL A 171 16.45 10.53 32.99
CA VAL A 171 16.36 10.03 34.35
C VAL A 171 15.68 11.10 35.17
N ASP A 172 14.47 10.80 35.61
CA ASP A 172 13.68 11.65 36.47
C ASP A 172 13.28 10.91 37.75
N MET A 173 12.60 11.63 38.63
CA MET A 173 12.04 11.07 39.86
C MET A 173 11.05 9.92 39.57
N GLY A 174 10.37 9.98 38.42
CA GLY A 174 9.46 8.94 37.96
C GLY A 174 10.18 7.63 37.64
N PHE A 175 11.36 7.69 37.02
CA PHE A 175 12.21 6.52 36.79
C PHE A 175 12.60 5.85 38.11
N PHE A 176 13.12 6.61 39.08
CA PHE A 176 13.47 6.04 40.39
C PHE A 176 12.25 5.45 41.11
N GLY A 177 11.12 6.16 41.07
CA GLY A 177 9.86 5.69 41.64
C GLY A 177 9.37 4.39 41.00
N ARG A 178 9.52 4.21 39.68
CA ARG A 178 9.09 2.98 38.98
C ARG A 178 10.11 1.87 39.14
N ALA A 179 11.37 2.13 38.76
CA ALA A 179 12.45 1.16 38.72
C ALA A 179 12.79 0.59 40.11
N PHE A 180 12.59 1.33 41.20
CA PHE A 180 12.88 0.80 42.54
C PHE A 180 11.63 0.53 43.37
N SER A 181 10.43 0.58 42.78
CA SER A 181 9.21 0.11 43.45
C SER A 181 9.16 -1.42 43.50
N GLN A 182 8.73 -1.97 44.64
CA GLN A 182 8.60 -3.42 44.81
C GLN A 182 7.63 -4.07 43.81
N GLY A 183 6.58 -3.35 43.39
CA GLY A 183 5.58 -3.87 42.46
C GLY A 183 6.07 -4.01 41.01
N ILE A 184 6.97 -3.12 40.57
CA ILE A 184 7.45 -3.09 39.17
C ILE A 184 8.85 -3.72 39.05
N PHE A 185 9.60 -3.81 40.15
CA PHE A 185 10.94 -4.41 40.21
C PHE A 185 11.09 -5.74 39.45
N PRO A 186 10.18 -6.73 39.57
CA PRO A 186 10.31 -8.00 38.85
C PRO A 186 10.37 -7.84 37.32
N GLN A 187 9.69 -6.84 36.76
CA GLN A 187 9.69 -6.58 35.31
C GLN A 187 11.04 -6.03 34.85
N TYR A 188 11.60 -5.07 35.60
CA TYR A 188 12.93 -4.53 35.33
C TYR A 188 14.01 -5.59 35.52
N ALA A 189 13.91 -6.40 36.58
CA ALA A 189 14.86 -7.47 36.88
C ALA A 189 14.89 -8.51 35.75
N LYS A 190 13.73 -8.92 35.24
CA LYS A 190 13.64 -9.82 34.08
C LYS A 190 14.29 -9.23 32.83
N GLY A 191 14.12 -7.93 32.58
CA GLY A 191 14.77 -7.27 31.44
C GLY A 191 16.28 -7.15 31.60
N VAL A 192 16.79 -6.89 32.81
CA VAL A 192 18.24 -6.91 33.09
C VAL A 192 18.83 -8.31 32.91
N GLN A 193 18.13 -9.35 33.37
CA GLN A 193 18.51 -10.74 33.11
C GLN A 193 18.55 -11.06 31.61
N SER A 194 17.59 -10.54 30.84
CA SER A 194 17.55 -10.70 29.38
C SER A 194 18.73 -10.02 28.71
N ILE A 195 19.10 -8.80 29.15
CA ILE A 195 20.30 -8.09 28.67
C ILE A 195 21.57 -8.89 29.01
N ARG A 196 21.67 -9.41 30.23
CA ARG A 196 22.82 -10.23 30.67
C ARG A 196 22.97 -11.50 29.82
N ALA A 197 21.88 -12.23 29.60
CA ALA A 197 21.86 -13.42 28.76
C ALA A 197 22.27 -13.08 27.31
N ALA A 198 21.70 -12.05 26.71
CA ALA A 198 22.07 -11.60 25.37
C ALA A 198 23.55 -11.19 25.27
N ARG A 199 24.12 -10.56 26.29
CA ARG A 199 25.56 -10.24 26.33
C ARG A 199 26.44 -11.48 26.42
N GLN A 200 25.98 -12.53 27.10
CA GLN A 200 26.70 -13.80 27.10
C GLN A 200 26.64 -14.42 25.70
N GLU A 201 25.46 -14.45 25.06
CA GLU A 201 25.29 -14.91 23.68
C GLU A 201 26.17 -14.14 22.69
N ILE A 202 26.31 -12.82 22.85
CA ILE A 202 27.20 -11.99 22.03
C ILE A 202 28.67 -12.42 22.20
N ARG A 203 29.12 -12.67 23.44
CA ARG A 203 30.49 -13.15 23.70
C ARG A 203 30.72 -14.54 23.12
N ASP A 204 29.74 -15.43 23.27
CA ASP A 204 29.80 -16.78 22.75
C ASP A 204 29.83 -16.76 21.21
N ALA A 205 29.01 -15.91 20.58
CA ALA A 205 29.04 -15.67 19.14
C ALA A 205 30.39 -15.13 18.67
N TYR A 206 30.96 -14.15 19.38
CA TYR A 206 32.29 -13.59 19.07
C TYR A 206 33.37 -14.68 19.12
N ALA A 207 33.40 -15.48 20.19
CA ALA A 207 34.36 -16.57 20.35
C ALA A 207 34.17 -17.65 19.27
N ALA A 208 32.92 -17.99 18.94
CA ALA A 208 32.61 -18.96 17.92
C ALA A 208 33.09 -18.51 16.54
N LEU A 209 32.82 -17.26 16.13
CA LEU A 209 33.22 -16.70 14.84
C LEU A 209 34.73 -16.82 14.58
N GLY A 210 35.56 -16.55 15.60
CA GLY A 210 37.02 -16.70 15.50
C GLY A 210 37.48 -18.13 15.25
N GLY A 211 36.75 -19.13 15.75
CA GLY A 211 37.10 -20.55 15.66
C GLY A 211 36.50 -21.32 14.47
N LEU A 212 35.62 -20.70 13.68
CA LEU A 212 34.92 -21.40 12.59
C LEU A 212 35.89 -21.90 11.51
N PRO A 213 35.90 -23.20 11.15
CA PRO A 213 36.73 -23.70 10.05
C PRO A 213 36.14 -23.32 8.68
N PRO A 214 36.95 -23.18 7.60
CA PRO A 214 36.47 -22.87 6.25
C PRO A 214 35.83 -24.09 5.55
N THR A 215 34.99 -24.82 6.27
CA THR A 215 34.27 -26.04 5.86
C THR A 215 32.77 -25.77 5.80
N ASP A 216 32.00 -26.72 5.29
CA ASP A 216 30.55 -26.55 5.15
C ASP A 216 29.86 -26.51 6.53
N ASP A 217 30.37 -27.25 7.52
CA ASP A 217 29.87 -27.18 8.90
C ASP A 217 30.23 -25.84 9.56
N GLY A 218 31.43 -25.30 9.30
CA GLY A 218 31.81 -23.97 9.76
C GLY A 218 30.94 -22.87 9.14
N TYR A 219 30.55 -23.03 7.87
CA TYR A 219 29.63 -22.12 7.21
C TYR A 219 28.18 -22.23 7.75
N LYS A 220 27.66 -23.43 8.03
CA LYS A 220 26.37 -23.58 8.73
C LYS A 220 26.36 -22.89 10.09
N ALA A 221 27.45 -23.02 10.85
CA ALA A 221 27.61 -22.32 12.12
C ALA A 221 27.67 -20.80 11.94
N TYR A 222 28.38 -20.30 10.92
CA TYR A 222 28.36 -18.89 10.56
C TYR A 222 26.94 -18.40 10.23
N GLN A 223 26.19 -19.14 9.42
CA GLN A 223 24.80 -18.80 9.07
C GLN A 223 23.89 -18.72 10.30
N ALA A 224 24.05 -19.63 11.26
CA ALA A 224 23.26 -19.60 12.50
C ALA A 224 23.53 -18.32 13.30
N ILE A 225 24.80 -17.91 13.40
CA ILE A 225 25.20 -16.65 14.06
C ILE A 225 24.69 -15.43 13.26
N ALA A 226 24.82 -15.46 11.93
CA ALA A 226 24.38 -14.37 11.07
C ALA A 226 22.86 -14.17 11.10
N ALA A 227 22.09 -15.26 11.18
CA ALA A 227 20.63 -15.22 11.30
C ALA A 227 20.17 -14.63 12.64
N ASP A 228 20.93 -14.84 13.70
CA ASP A 228 20.64 -14.32 15.04
C ASP A 228 21.20 -12.91 15.28
N ALA A 229 22.19 -12.48 14.49
CA ALA A 229 22.84 -11.19 14.61
C ALA A 229 21.87 -9.99 14.64
N PRO A 230 20.78 -9.90 13.84
CA PRO A 230 19.83 -8.79 13.95
C PRO A 230 19.18 -8.67 15.34
N ARG A 231 18.86 -9.81 15.97
CA ARG A 231 18.33 -9.84 17.34
C ARG A 231 19.41 -9.38 18.32
N LEU A 232 20.60 -9.97 18.24
CA LEU A 232 21.71 -9.66 19.14
C LEU A 232 22.17 -8.19 19.02
N ARG A 233 22.16 -7.61 17.82
CA ARG A 233 22.47 -6.18 17.59
C ARG A 233 21.53 -5.25 18.34
N GLY A 234 20.28 -5.67 18.57
CA GLY A 234 19.36 -4.95 19.45
C GLY A 234 19.83 -4.87 20.91
N PHE A 235 20.71 -5.79 21.33
CA PHE A 235 21.30 -5.90 22.66
C PHE A 235 22.75 -5.35 22.76
N MET A 236 23.34 -4.90 21.65
CA MET A 236 24.71 -4.39 21.60
C MET A 236 24.80 -2.90 21.93
N SER A 237 25.87 -2.49 22.63
CA SER A 237 26.29 -1.10 22.70
C SER A 237 26.97 -0.66 21.39
N ALA A 238 27.21 0.64 21.21
CA ALA A 238 27.97 1.13 20.04
C ALA A 238 29.38 0.52 19.98
N ALA A 239 30.05 0.39 21.12
CA ALA A 239 31.36 -0.24 21.20
C ALA A 239 31.31 -1.75 20.86
N ASP A 240 30.24 -2.44 21.27
CA ASP A 240 30.05 -3.85 20.89
C ASP A 240 29.84 -3.98 19.38
N LEU A 241 29.08 -3.09 18.75
CA LEU A 241 28.89 -3.07 17.29
C LEU A 241 30.20 -2.82 16.55
N ASP A 242 30.99 -1.84 17.00
CA ASP A 242 32.30 -1.51 16.41
C ASP A 242 33.29 -2.69 16.47
N MET A 243 33.15 -3.58 17.45
CA MET A 243 33.94 -4.81 17.56
C MET A 243 33.33 -6.00 16.81
N PHE A 244 32.00 -6.13 16.83
CA PHE A 244 31.28 -7.28 16.28
C PHE A 244 31.25 -7.26 14.74
N ASP A 245 31.04 -6.09 14.14
CA ASP A 245 30.90 -5.97 12.69
C ASP A 245 32.18 -6.36 11.91
N PRO A 246 33.39 -5.93 12.33
CA PRO A 246 34.63 -6.39 11.70
C PRO A 246 34.84 -7.91 11.81
N VAL A 247 34.49 -8.53 12.95
CA VAL A 247 34.65 -9.98 13.14
C VAL A 247 33.67 -10.78 12.32
N MET A 248 32.42 -10.31 12.20
CA MET A 248 31.46 -10.88 11.26
C MET A 248 31.96 -10.77 9.82
N ALA A 249 32.50 -9.62 9.42
CA ALA A 249 33.06 -9.42 8.09
C ALA A 249 34.27 -10.34 7.83
N GLU A 250 35.19 -10.47 8.78
CA GLU A 250 36.34 -11.37 8.68
C GLU A 250 35.90 -12.85 8.58
N ALA A 251 34.96 -13.28 9.42
CA ALA A 251 34.40 -14.64 9.35
C ALA A 251 33.70 -14.89 8.01
N ASN A 252 33.00 -13.90 7.45
CA ASN A 252 32.41 -13.99 6.13
C ASN A 252 33.46 -14.22 5.03
N GLU A 253 34.56 -13.44 5.03
CA GLU A 253 35.66 -13.61 4.08
C GLU A 253 36.35 -14.97 4.21
N ARG A 254 36.62 -15.40 5.45
CA ARG A 254 37.41 -16.59 5.73
C ARG A 254 36.62 -17.90 5.60
N VAL A 255 35.35 -17.88 5.97
CA VAL A 255 34.52 -19.10 6.10
C VAL A 255 33.41 -19.13 5.07
N ALA A 256 32.57 -18.10 5.03
CA ALA A 256 31.36 -18.11 4.20
C ALA A 256 31.70 -18.07 2.70
N LYS A 257 32.57 -17.16 2.26
CA LYS A 257 32.92 -17.03 0.84
C LYS A 257 33.53 -18.31 0.25
N PRO A 258 34.57 -18.95 0.83
CA PRO A 258 35.12 -20.18 0.27
C PRO A 258 34.13 -21.35 0.27
N ALA A 259 33.25 -21.43 1.27
CA ALA A 259 32.20 -22.45 1.30
C ALA A 259 31.16 -22.23 0.18
N LEU A 260 30.70 -20.99 0.01
CA LEU A 260 29.80 -20.59 -1.05
C LEU A 260 30.41 -20.80 -2.44
N GLU A 261 31.71 -20.55 -2.63
CA GLU A 261 32.41 -20.81 -3.90
C GLU A 261 32.49 -22.31 -4.22
N ARG A 262 32.72 -23.17 -3.21
CA ARG A 262 32.65 -24.63 -3.39
C ARG A 262 31.24 -25.08 -3.75
N LEU A 263 30.24 -24.57 -3.04
CA LEU A 263 28.83 -24.85 -3.32
C LEU A 263 28.45 -24.41 -4.73
N ALA A 264 28.89 -23.23 -5.14
CA ALA A 264 28.67 -22.69 -6.49
C ALA A 264 29.24 -23.60 -7.58
N ARG A 265 30.48 -24.11 -7.41
CA ARG A 265 31.05 -25.09 -8.35
C ARG A 265 30.20 -26.35 -8.47
N GLY A 266 29.78 -26.91 -7.33
CA GLY A 266 28.89 -28.07 -7.33
C GLY A 266 27.55 -27.79 -8.02
N TYR A 267 27.00 -26.58 -7.85
CA TYR A 267 25.75 -26.17 -8.48
C TYR A 267 25.90 -26.01 -10.00
N ILE A 268 27.01 -25.39 -10.44
CA ILE A 268 27.32 -25.21 -11.87
C ILE A 268 27.36 -26.56 -12.59
N GLU A 269 27.93 -27.57 -11.96
CA GLU A 269 28.08 -28.91 -12.56
C GLU A 269 26.76 -29.69 -12.59
N THR A 270 26.01 -29.68 -11.47
CA THR A 270 24.93 -30.65 -11.23
C THR A 270 23.52 -30.12 -11.47
N GLN A 271 23.29 -28.81 -11.30
CA GLN A 271 21.93 -28.26 -11.30
C GLN A 271 21.34 -28.24 -12.71
N ARG A 272 20.09 -28.68 -12.81
CA ARG A 272 19.31 -28.74 -14.06
C ARG A 272 17.84 -28.44 -13.76
N GLY A 273 17.08 -28.10 -14.79
CA GLY A 273 15.64 -27.88 -14.69
C GLY A 273 15.25 -26.72 -13.77
N TYR A 274 13.95 -26.61 -13.49
CA TYR A 274 13.38 -25.48 -12.74
C TYR A 274 13.97 -25.38 -11.33
N GLU A 275 14.03 -26.50 -10.60
CA GLU A 275 14.58 -26.54 -9.24
C GLU A 275 16.04 -26.07 -9.20
N GLY A 276 16.85 -26.48 -10.19
CA GLY A 276 18.22 -26.02 -10.32
C GLY A 276 18.34 -24.51 -10.57
N MET A 277 17.47 -23.94 -11.40
CA MET A 277 17.41 -22.49 -11.61
C MET A 277 17.02 -21.74 -10.33
N VAL A 278 16.06 -22.26 -9.55
CA VAL A 278 15.68 -21.68 -8.24
C VAL A 278 16.83 -21.74 -7.24
N ALA A 279 17.53 -22.87 -7.19
CA ALA A 279 18.66 -23.08 -6.29
C ALA A 279 19.83 -22.14 -6.62
N ILE A 280 20.12 -21.94 -7.91
CA ILE A 280 21.16 -20.98 -8.36
C ILE A 280 20.76 -19.54 -8.01
N GLU A 281 19.52 -19.12 -8.24
CA GLU A 281 19.05 -17.77 -7.86
C GLU A 281 19.23 -17.50 -6.36
N ALA A 282 18.86 -18.48 -5.53
CA ALA A 282 19.02 -18.37 -4.08
C ALA A 282 20.49 -18.21 -3.69
N LEU A 283 21.38 -18.99 -4.34
CA LEU A 283 22.82 -18.91 -4.11
C LEU A 283 23.44 -17.58 -4.57
N ILE A 284 23.00 -17.04 -5.71
CA ILE A 284 23.40 -15.69 -6.17
C ILE A 284 22.95 -14.64 -5.17
N ALA A 285 21.70 -14.71 -4.69
CA ALA A 285 21.18 -13.78 -3.69
C ALA A 285 22.01 -13.83 -2.40
N GLU A 286 22.43 -15.02 -1.98
CA GLU A 286 23.28 -15.19 -0.80
C GLU A 286 24.70 -14.64 -1.01
N LEU A 287 25.34 -14.95 -2.14
CA LEU A 287 26.67 -14.44 -2.51
C LEU A 287 26.73 -12.90 -2.64
N THR A 288 25.60 -12.28 -2.96
CA THR A 288 25.47 -10.82 -3.11
C THR A 288 24.91 -10.13 -1.87
N GLY A 289 24.65 -10.86 -0.78
CA GLY A 289 24.04 -10.31 0.43
C GLY A 289 22.66 -9.69 0.17
N GLY A 290 21.90 -10.23 -0.78
CA GLY A 290 20.59 -9.75 -1.18
C GLY A 290 20.60 -8.51 -2.09
N GLN A 291 21.78 -7.94 -2.41
CA GLN A 291 21.90 -6.85 -3.38
C GLN A 291 21.79 -7.39 -4.81
N ARG A 292 20.56 -7.77 -5.16
CA ARG A 292 20.21 -8.24 -6.50
C ARG A 292 20.55 -7.16 -7.53
N HIS A 293 21.33 -7.54 -8.53
CA HIS A 293 21.52 -6.79 -9.78
C HIS A 293 22.31 -5.48 -9.65
N SER A 294 23.30 -5.41 -8.75
CA SER A 294 24.32 -4.36 -8.92
C SER A 294 25.05 -4.62 -10.25
N PRO A 295 24.92 -3.76 -11.28
CA PRO A 295 25.55 -3.97 -12.59
C PRO A 295 27.08 -3.98 -12.52
N ARG A 296 27.63 -3.70 -11.33
CA ARG A 296 29.05 -3.63 -11.01
C ARG A 296 29.56 -4.86 -10.26
N ASN A 297 28.76 -5.90 -10.04
CA ASN A 297 29.27 -7.10 -9.39
C ASN A 297 30.21 -7.86 -10.32
N ASN A 298 31.50 -7.68 -10.12
CA ASN A 298 32.56 -8.34 -10.88
C ASN A 298 33.00 -9.68 -10.30
N ASN A 299 32.25 -10.24 -9.34
CA ASN A 299 32.57 -11.54 -8.78
C ASN A 299 32.48 -12.64 -9.86
N PRO A 300 33.59 -13.33 -10.19
CA PRO A 300 33.61 -14.34 -11.25
C PRO A 300 32.71 -15.54 -10.95
N THR A 301 32.53 -15.90 -9.68
CA THR A 301 31.64 -16.99 -9.24
C THR A 301 30.18 -16.66 -9.52
N VAL A 302 29.77 -15.42 -9.26
CA VAL A 302 28.41 -14.94 -9.56
C VAL A 302 28.16 -14.97 -11.07
N LYS A 303 29.11 -14.48 -11.87
CA LYS A 303 29.00 -14.53 -13.34
C LYS A 303 28.90 -15.96 -13.88
N ALA A 304 29.63 -16.91 -13.30
CA ALA A 304 29.55 -18.32 -13.69
C ALA A 304 28.20 -18.94 -13.32
N LEU A 305 27.64 -18.58 -12.16
CA LEU A 305 26.29 -18.99 -11.76
C LEU A 305 25.20 -18.39 -12.66
N GLU A 306 25.29 -17.10 -12.99
CA GLU A 306 24.37 -16.43 -13.92
C GLU A 306 24.40 -17.10 -15.30
N ALA A 307 25.60 -17.39 -15.83
CA ALA A 307 25.75 -18.12 -17.09
C ALA A 307 25.12 -19.53 -17.02
N LYS A 308 25.29 -20.24 -15.90
CA LYS A 308 24.63 -21.53 -15.70
C LYS A 308 23.11 -21.41 -15.62
N GLN A 309 22.63 -20.37 -14.94
CA GLN A 309 21.20 -20.08 -14.82
C GLN A 309 20.59 -19.84 -16.20
N GLU A 310 21.29 -19.08 -17.06
CA GLU A 310 20.89 -18.85 -18.45
C GLU A 310 20.89 -20.14 -19.29
N GLU A 311 21.90 -21.00 -19.13
CA GLU A 311 21.92 -22.34 -19.76
C GLU A 311 20.69 -23.18 -19.37
N ILE A 312 20.39 -23.26 -18.08
CA ILE A 312 19.20 -23.97 -17.58
C ILE A 312 17.91 -23.33 -18.11
N ALA A 313 17.85 -21.99 -18.14
CA ALA A 313 16.70 -21.26 -18.66
C ALA A 313 16.48 -21.51 -20.16
N LEU A 314 17.55 -21.64 -20.96
CA LEU A 314 17.47 -22.03 -22.37
C LEU A 314 16.87 -23.43 -22.54
N ASP A 315 17.26 -24.39 -21.70
CA ASP A 315 16.70 -25.74 -21.76
C ASP A 315 15.23 -25.79 -21.33
N LEU A 316 14.86 -25.06 -20.27
CA LEU A 316 13.47 -24.90 -19.87
C LEU A 316 12.65 -24.21 -20.96
N GLN A 317 13.19 -23.17 -21.59
CA GLN A 317 12.54 -22.48 -22.71
C GLN A 317 12.23 -23.45 -23.84
N LYS A 318 13.16 -24.36 -24.22
CA LYS A 318 12.90 -25.35 -25.28
C LYS A 318 11.72 -26.28 -24.93
N ILE A 319 11.69 -26.76 -23.69
CA ILE A 319 10.61 -27.65 -23.20
C ILE A 319 9.27 -26.91 -23.21
N GLU A 320 9.22 -25.72 -22.63
CA GLU A 320 7.99 -24.94 -22.52
C GLU A 320 7.53 -24.42 -23.90
N ARG A 321 8.44 -24.08 -24.80
CA ARG A 321 8.11 -23.71 -26.19
C ARG A 321 7.38 -24.83 -26.92
N ALA A 322 7.81 -26.08 -26.76
CA ALA A 322 7.09 -27.22 -27.34
C ALA A 322 5.65 -27.33 -26.79
N ARG A 323 5.44 -27.01 -25.50
CA ARG A 323 4.09 -26.95 -24.90
C ARG A 323 3.27 -25.80 -25.46
N VAL A 324 3.86 -24.61 -25.61
CA VAL A 324 3.22 -23.44 -26.24
C VAL A 324 2.80 -23.75 -27.68
N ASP A 325 3.65 -24.41 -28.45
CA ASP A 325 3.33 -24.81 -29.82
C ASP A 325 2.22 -25.87 -29.89
N ALA A 326 2.11 -26.72 -28.88
CA ALA A 326 1.07 -27.74 -28.75
C ALA A 326 -0.29 -27.22 -28.22
N LEU A 327 -0.40 -25.95 -27.83
CA LEU A 327 -1.67 -25.37 -27.35
C LEU A 327 -2.79 -25.45 -28.40
N GLY A 328 -2.43 -25.39 -29.69
CA GLY A 328 -3.37 -25.44 -30.81
C GLY A 328 -3.76 -24.05 -31.32
N SER A 329 -4.99 -23.93 -31.84
CA SER A 329 -5.51 -22.69 -32.43
C SER A 329 -6.99 -22.47 -32.04
N GLY A 330 -7.50 -21.26 -32.34
CA GLY A 330 -8.88 -20.90 -32.10
C GLY A 330 -9.29 -21.00 -30.63
N LEU A 331 -10.56 -21.35 -30.37
CA LEU A 331 -11.12 -21.45 -29.01
C LEU A 331 -10.41 -22.49 -28.13
N VAL A 332 -10.07 -23.65 -28.70
CA VAL A 332 -9.36 -24.72 -27.98
C VAL A 332 -7.98 -24.25 -27.54
N GLY A 333 -7.26 -23.55 -28.44
CA GLY A 333 -5.98 -22.94 -28.12
C GLY A 333 -6.08 -21.89 -27.01
N LEU A 334 -7.09 -21.01 -27.07
CA LEU A 334 -7.29 -19.97 -26.06
C LEU A 334 -7.52 -20.57 -24.66
N GLU A 335 -8.40 -21.56 -24.55
CA GLU A 335 -8.71 -22.23 -23.27
C GLU A 335 -7.46 -22.93 -22.70
N ARG A 336 -6.76 -23.71 -23.53
CA ARG A 336 -5.48 -24.33 -23.12
C ARG A 336 -4.43 -23.30 -22.75
N GLY A 337 -4.39 -22.17 -23.46
CA GLY A 337 -3.49 -21.07 -23.16
C GLY A 337 -3.77 -20.40 -21.80
N VAL A 338 -5.04 -20.31 -21.38
CA VAL A 338 -5.39 -19.82 -20.02
C VAL A 338 -4.85 -20.80 -18.97
N ALA A 339 -5.09 -22.10 -19.15
CA ALA A 339 -4.59 -23.13 -18.24
C ALA A 339 -3.04 -23.11 -18.16
N TYR A 340 -2.37 -23.00 -19.30
CA TYR A 340 -0.91 -22.87 -19.37
C TYR A 340 -0.41 -21.62 -18.63
N SER A 341 -1.00 -20.45 -18.88
CA SER A 341 -0.60 -19.21 -18.19
C SER A 341 -0.74 -19.32 -16.68
N ASN A 342 -1.86 -19.87 -16.20
CA ASN A 342 -2.12 -20.06 -14.77
C ASN A 342 -1.10 -21.01 -14.10
N GLU A 343 -0.57 -21.98 -14.84
CA GLU A 343 0.48 -22.88 -14.35
C GLU A 343 1.87 -22.22 -14.35
N ILE A 344 2.19 -21.50 -15.43
CA ILE A 344 3.55 -21.04 -15.74
C ILE A 344 3.87 -19.69 -15.12
N GLU A 345 2.90 -18.77 -15.05
CA GLU A 345 3.10 -17.44 -14.46
C GLU A 345 3.66 -17.52 -13.03
N PRO A 346 3.06 -18.25 -12.05
CA PRO A 346 3.60 -18.31 -10.70
C PRO A 346 5.00 -18.95 -10.64
N ARG A 347 5.35 -19.82 -11.60
CA ARG A 347 6.66 -20.48 -11.67
C ARG A 347 7.74 -19.53 -12.18
N TYR A 348 7.48 -18.84 -13.29
CA TYR A 348 8.52 -18.15 -14.07
C TYR A 348 8.48 -16.63 -13.98
N ARG A 349 7.41 -16.00 -13.48
CA ARG A 349 7.29 -14.52 -13.46
C ARG A 349 8.42 -13.83 -12.69
N LYS A 350 8.89 -14.41 -11.58
CA LYS A 350 10.05 -13.88 -10.84
C LYS A 350 11.38 -13.93 -11.62
N TYR A 351 11.43 -14.72 -12.69
CA TYR A 351 12.60 -14.96 -13.54
C TYR A 351 12.51 -14.30 -14.91
N ILE A 352 11.54 -13.40 -15.11
CA ILE A 352 11.37 -12.70 -16.40
C ILE A 352 12.56 -11.79 -16.77
N HIS A 353 13.44 -11.48 -15.81
CA HIS A 353 14.68 -10.76 -16.08
C HIS A 353 15.74 -11.63 -16.80
N ILE A 354 15.56 -12.96 -16.81
CA ILE A 354 16.44 -13.91 -17.51
C ILE A 354 15.98 -14.01 -18.96
N GLY A 355 16.87 -13.66 -19.90
CA GLY A 355 16.53 -13.48 -21.33
C GLY A 355 15.70 -14.61 -21.96
N PRO A 356 16.13 -15.88 -21.88
CA PRO A 356 15.36 -17.03 -22.38
C PRO A 356 13.93 -17.15 -21.82
N ILE A 357 13.72 -16.84 -20.53
CA ILE A 357 12.39 -16.89 -19.91
C ILE A 357 11.52 -15.73 -20.41
N ASN A 358 12.08 -14.53 -20.57
CA ASN A 358 11.36 -13.41 -21.17
C ASN A 358 10.92 -13.74 -22.61
N ALA A 359 11.84 -14.27 -23.42
CA ALA A 359 11.57 -14.66 -24.80
C ALA A 359 10.48 -15.75 -24.90
N LEU A 360 10.42 -16.69 -23.96
CA LEU A 360 9.30 -17.65 -23.86
C LEU A 360 7.96 -16.94 -23.65
N TRP A 361 7.93 -15.91 -22.80
CA TRP A 361 6.70 -15.16 -22.51
C TRP A 361 6.24 -14.33 -23.70
N GLU A 362 7.18 -13.69 -24.40
CA GLU A 362 6.92 -12.98 -25.66
C GLU A 362 6.36 -13.92 -26.74
N ASP A 363 6.96 -15.11 -26.91
CA ASP A 363 6.49 -16.14 -27.85
C ASP A 363 5.07 -16.63 -27.48
N PHE A 364 4.80 -16.85 -26.19
CA PHE A 364 3.47 -17.22 -25.70
C PHE A 364 2.42 -16.14 -26.00
N ILE A 365 2.71 -14.87 -25.68
CA ILE A 365 1.81 -13.74 -25.95
C ILE A 365 1.52 -13.64 -27.45
N LYS A 366 2.57 -13.71 -28.29
CA LYS A 366 2.44 -13.68 -29.75
C LYS A 366 1.55 -14.82 -30.26
N LYS A 367 1.76 -16.05 -29.77
CA LYS A 367 0.92 -17.20 -30.14
C LYS A 367 -0.52 -16.99 -29.70
N ARG A 368 -0.73 -16.49 -28.49
CA ARG A 368 -2.06 -16.21 -27.94
C ARG A 368 -2.82 -15.19 -28.79
N HIS A 369 -2.18 -14.10 -29.23
CA HIS A 369 -2.78 -13.14 -30.15
C HIS A 369 -3.23 -13.79 -31.46
N ALA A 370 -2.42 -14.69 -32.03
CA ALA A 370 -2.81 -15.45 -33.22
C ALA A 370 -4.02 -16.38 -32.96
N MET A 371 -4.12 -16.99 -31.78
CA MET A 371 -5.29 -17.79 -31.39
C MET A 371 -6.56 -16.95 -31.26
N ILE A 372 -6.48 -15.72 -30.72
CA ILE A 372 -7.61 -14.78 -30.66
C ILE A 372 -8.11 -14.48 -32.08
N GLY A 373 -7.19 -14.17 -32.99
CA GLY A 373 -7.51 -13.97 -34.41
C GLY A 373 -8.22 -15.17 -35.04
N ALA A 374 -7.67 -16.38 -34.84
CA ALA A 374 -8.28 -17.61 -35.34
C ALA A 374 -9.64 -17.94 -34.69
N ALA A 375 -9.88 -17.51 -33.45
CA ALA A 375 -11.11 -17.78 -32.70
C ALA A 375 -12.25 -16.82 -33.03
N GLN A 376 -12.01 -15.72 -33.76
CA GLN A 376 -12.98 -14.62 -33.88
C GLN A 376 -14.37 -15.05 -34.37
N GLN A 377 -14.44 -15.95 -35.35
CA GLN A 377 -15.70 -16.42 -35.92
C GLN A 377 -16.47 -17.30 -34.94
N ASP A 378 -15.82 -18.33 -34.39
CA ASP A 378 -16.46 -19.28 -33.47
C ASP A 378 -16.82 -18.65 -32.12
N PHE A 379 -15.94 -17.79 -31.60
CA PHE A 379 -16.23 -17.04 -30.38
C PHE A 379 -17.36 -16.04 -30.63
N GLY A 380 -17.32 -15.30 -31.74
CA GLY A 380 -18.42 -14.41 -32.15
C GLY A 380 -19.77 -15.13 -32.20
N ARG A 381 -19.81 -16.36 -32.73
CA ARG A 381 -21.03 -17.18 -32.75
C ARG A 381 -21.52 -17.52 -31.33
N ARG A 382 -20.62 -17.92 -30.43
CA ARG A 382 -20.96 -18.21 -29.02
C ARG A 382 -21.46 -16.98 -28.27
N ILE A 383 -20.87 -15.81 -28.54
CA ILE A 383 -21.34 -14.52 -28.02
C ILE A 383 -22.78 -14.29 -28.46
N SER A 384 -23.09 -14.37 -29.75
CA SER A 384 -24.46 -14.16 -30.26
C SER A 384 -25.49 -15.19 -29.74
N GLN A 385 -25.04 -16.39 -29.36
CA GLN A 385 -25.88 -17.44 -28.78
C GLN A 385 -26.12 -17.28 -27.27
N ALA A 386 -25.35 -16.43 -26.58
CA ALA A 386 -25.50 -16.22 -25.16
C ALA A 386 -26.88 -15.63 -24.81
N SER A 387 -27.50 -16.19 -23.78
CA SER A 387 -28.87 -15.85 -23.37
C SER A 387 -28.91 -14.88 -22.18
N SER A 388 -27.81 -14.79 -21.43
CA SER A 388 -27.69 -13.96 -20.24
C SER A 388 -26.35 -13.21 -20.17
N GLU A 389 -26.32 -12.11 -19.41
CA GLU A 389 -25.05 -11.41 -19.12
C GLU A 389 -24.05 -12.32 -18.39
N ALA A 390 -24.53 -13.25 -17.56
CA ALA A 390 -23.69 -14.23 -16.86
C ALA A 390 -22.99 -15.18 -17.84
N ASP A 391 -23.69 -15.66 -18.88
CA ASP A 391 -23.11 -16.48 -19.94
C ASP A 391 -21.99 -15.73 -20.68
N LEU A 392 -22.22 -14.45 -21.00
CA LEU A 392 -21.22 -13.61 -21.67
C LEU A 392 -19.98 -13.39 -20.81
N ASN A 393 -20.16 -13.09 -19.52
CA ASN A 393 -19.04 -12.92 -18.60
C ASN A 393 -18.25 -14.23 -18.44
N ALA A 394 -18.94 -15.37 -18.37
CA ALA A 394 -18.31 -16.68 -18.31
C ALA A 394 -17.50 -16.99 -19.59
N LEU A 395 -18.01 -16.61 -20.77
CA LEU A 395 -17.27 -16.75 -22.03
C LEU A 395 -15.99 -15.89 -22.06
N VAL A 396 -16.07 -14.61 -21.64
CA VAL A 396 -14.90 -13.71 -21.58
C VAL A 396 -13.86 -14.26 -20.60
N ALA A 397 -14.27 -14.63 -19.39
CA ALA A 397 -13.39 -15.18 -18.37
C ALA A 397 -12.72 -16.50 -18.82
N ARG A 398 -13.42 -17.32 -19.61
CA ARG A 398 -12.89 -18.60 -20.09
C ARG A 398 -11.86 -18.45 -21.21
N TYR A 399 -12.05 -17.51 -22.15
CA TYR A 399 -11.24 -17.46 -23.37
C TYR A 399 -10.27 -16.27 -23.45
N ILE A 400 -10.63 -15.10 -22.90
CA ILE A 400 -9.83 -13.86 -22.97
C ILE A 400 -9.74 -13.13 -21.60
N PRO A 401 -9.31 -13.82 -20.52
CA PRO A 401 -9.27 -13.22 -19.19
C PRO A 401 -8.17 -12.16 -19.02
N PHE A 402 -7.15 -12.15 -19.88
CA PHE A 402 -5.98 -11.28 -19.69
C PHE A 402 -6.18 -9.92 -20.37
N GLU A 403 -5.73 -8.86 -19.70
CA GLU A 403 -5.82 -7.49 -20.24
C GLU A 403 -5.09 -7.34 -21.59
N LEU A 404 -3.95 -8.00 -21.75
CA LEU A 404 -3.18 -8.01 -23.00
C LEU A 404 -3.99 -8.57 -24.18
N ASP A 405 -4.84 -9.57 -23.95
CA ASP A 405 -5.72 -10.13 -24.98
C ASP A 405 -6.71 -9.07 -25.47
N GLN A 406 -7.26 -8.29 -24.53
CA GLN A 406 -8.30 -7.29 -24.73
C GLN A 406 -7.78 -6.08 -25.51
N GLN A 407 -6.50 -5.76 -25.37
CA GLN A 407 -5.82 -4.67 -26.06
C GLN A 407 -5.48 -4.99 -27.52
N THR A 408 -5.55 -6.25 -27.94
CA THR A 408 -5.38 -6.61 -29.36
C THR A 408 -6.58 -6.17 -30.19
N ALA A 409 -6.37 -5.79 -31.46
CA ALA A 409 -7.49 -5.44 -32.36
C ALA A 409 -8.56 -6.54 -32.44
N ALA A 410 -8.13 -7.82 -32.44
CA ALA A 410 -9.04 -8.96 -32.47
C ALA A 410 -9.81 -9.14 -31.16
N GLY A 411 -9.15 -8.97 -30.01
CA GLY A 411 -9.78 -9.02 -28.69
C GLY A 411 -10.73 -7.86 -28.45
N THR A 412 -10.34 -6.64 -28.80
CA THR A 412 -11.22 -5.45 -28.77
C THR A 412 -12.47 -5.69 -29.61
N ALA A 413 -12.34 -6.20 -30.85
CA ALA A 413 -13.49 -6.50 -31.69
C ALA A 413 -14.43 -7.55 -31.09
N LEU A 414 -13.90 -8.55 -30.38
CA LEU A 414 -14.70 -9.54 -29.65
C LEU A 414 -15.41 -8.90 -28.45
N LEU A 415 -14.74 -8.04 -27.70
CA LEU A 415 -15.36 -7.31 -26.58
C LEU A 415 -16.44 -6.34 -27.04
N THR A 416 -16.27 -5.69 -28.20
CA THR A 416 -17.34 -4.91 -28.85
C THR A 416 -18.57 -5.79 -29.10
N LYS A 417 -18.39 -6.99 -29.68
CA LYS A 417 -19.49 -7.95 -29.88
C LYS A 417 -20.13 -8.40 -28.56
N VAL A 418 -19.33 -8.58 -27.50
CA VAL A 418 -19.86 -8.88 -26.16
C VAL A 418 -20.74 -7.73 -25.66
N ALA A 419 -20.31 -6.48 -25.80
CA ALA A 419 -21.09 -5.32 -25.42
C ALA A 419 -22.40 -5.22 -26.22
N GLU A 420 -22.33 -5.39 -27.55
CA GLU A 420 -23.52 -5.44 -28.43
C GLU A 420 -24.50 -6.52 -27.99
N GLN A 421 -24.01 -7.73 -27.67
CA GLN A 421 -24.89 -8.80 -27.20
C GLN A 421 -25.47 -8.52 -25.81
N LYS A 422 -24.72 -7.86 -24.91
CA LYS A 422 -25.26 -7.42 -23.61
C LYS A 422 -26.44 -6.47 -23.81
N ASP A 423 -26.30 -5.52 -24.73
CA ASP A 423 -27.37 -4.60 -25.09
C ASP A 423 -28.59 -5.34 -25.68
N GLU A 424 -28.39 -6.35 -26.54
CA GLU A 424 -29.47 -7.18 -27.07
C GLU A 424 -30.16 -8.09 -26.03
N ILE A 425 -29.41 -8.61 -25.06
CA ILE A 425 -29.98 -9.36 -23.92
C ILE A 425 -30.83 -8.43 -23.05
N GLU A 426 -30.32 -7.24 -22.75
CA GLU A 426 -31.02 -6.24 -21.94
C GLU A 426 -32.29 -5.75 -22.64
N LYS A 427 -32.21 -5.46 -23.94
CA LYS A 427 -33.35 -5.12 -24.78
C LYS A 427 -34.42 -6.20 -24.75
N ARG A 428 -34.06 -7.48 -24.92
CA ARG A 428 -35.01 -8.61 -24.81
C ARG A 428 -35.63 -8.70 -23.42
N ARG A 429 -34.86 -8.41 -22.36
CA ARG A 429 -35.38 -8.38 -20.98
C ARG A 429 -36.42 -7.27 -20.80
N ILE A 430 -36.15 -6.07 -21.31
CA ILE A 430 -37.03 -4.91 -21.20
C ILE A 430 -38.30 -5.12 -22.03
N LEU A 431 -38.15 -5.43 -23.32
CA LEU A 431 -39.26 -5.61 -24.27
C LEU A 431 -40.04 -6.93 -24.04
N GLY A 432 -39.41 -7.94 -23.45
CA GLY A 432 -40.08 -9.20 -23.10
C GLY A 432 -40.87 -9.10 -21.79
N SER A 433 -40.47 -8.22 -20.87
CA SER A 433 -41.19 -8.01 -19.61
C SER A 433 -42.58 -7.37 -19.82
N SER A 434 -42.73 -6.51 -20.83
CA SER A 434 -44.02 -5.93 -21.20
C SER A 434 -44.99 -6.97 -21.79
N TYR A 435 -44.46 -7.98 -22.49
CA TYR A 435 -45.26 -9.06 -23.07
C TYR A 435 -45.63 -10.17 -22.07
N ALA A 436 -44.76 -10.48 -21.11
CA ALA A 436 -45.02 -11.52 -20.10
C ALA A 436 -46.03 -11.08 -19.02
N GLY A 437 -46.09 -9.79 -18.70
CA GLY A 437 -47.02 -9.23 -17.70
C GLY A 437 -48.49 -9.34 -18.11
N SER A 438 -48.82 -9.04 -19.37
CA SER A 438 -50.21 -9.07 -19.86
C SER A 438 -50.76 -10.49 -20.08
N ALA A 439 -49.89 -11.46 -20.39
CA ALA A 439 -50.29 -12.86 -20.56
C ALA A 439 -50.45 -13.60 -19.22
N ALA A 440 -49.59 -13.34 -18.23
CA ALA A 440 -49.66 -13.99 -16.93
C ALA A 440 -50.87 -13.52 -16.10
N GLU A 441 -51.29 -12.25 -16.23
CA GLU A 441 -52.46 -11.71 -15.53
C GLU A 441 -53.80 -12.22 -16.11
N LYS A 442 -53.82 -12.62 -17.40
CA LYS A 442 -54.97 -13.30 -18.02
C LYS A 442 -55.14 -14.76 -17.64
N VAL A 443 -54.05 -15.49 -17.38
CA VAL A 443 -54.15 -16.91 -17.00
C VAL A 443 -54.54 -17.07 -15.52
N ALA A 444 -54.20 -16.10 -14.66
CA ALA A 444 -54.60 -16.10 -13.25
C ALA A 444 -56.10 -15.79 -13.04
N SER A 445 -56.80 -15.17 -13.99
CA SER A 445 -58.25 -14.88 -13.88
C SER A 445 -59.18 -15.90 -14.56
N SER A 446 -58.65 -16.83 -15.36
CA SER A 446 -59.45 -17.88 -16.04
C SER A 446 -59.33 -19.28 -15.41
N GLY A 447 -58.53 -19.43 -14.35
CA GLY A 447 -58.34 -20.69 -13.62
C GLY A 447 -59.36 -20.99 -12.51
N LYS A 448 -60.67 -20.95 -12.80
CA LYS A 448 -61.72 -21.59 -11.97
C LYS A 448 -62.69 -22.37 -12.84
N ASN A 449 -62.40 -23.66 -13.04
CA ASN A 449 -63.32 -24.79 -12.89
C ASN A 449 -62.82 -25.99 -13.70
N ASN A 450 -62.04 -26.86 -13.04
CA ASN A 450 -62.24 -28.32 -13.12
C ASN A 450 -61.36 -29.02 -12.09
N THR A 451 -61.90 -29.15 -10.87
CA THR A 451 -61.45 -30.17 -9.91
C THR A 451 -62.62 -31.11 -9.67
N SER A 452 -62.50 -32.30 -10.24
CA SER A 452 -63.35 -33.45 -9.99
C SER A 452 -63.07 -34.04 -8.60
N SER A 453 -64.16 -34.14 -7.81
CA SER A 453 -64.45 -35.18 -6.81
C SER A 453 -63.46 -35.51 -5.68
N SER A 454 -63.76 -34.98 -4.49
CA SER A 454 -63.99 -35.82 -3.30
C SER A 454 -65.03 -35.17 -2.36
N LYS A 455 -66.04 -35.97 -2.01
CA LYS A 455 -67.20 -35.70 -1.16
C LYS A 455 -66.82 -35.09 0.19
N VAL A 456 -67.51 -34.02 0.62
CA VAL A 456 -68.10 -33.87 1.97
C VAL A 456 -69.30 -32.90 1.89
N ASN A 457 -70.42 -33.28 2.51
CA ASN A 457 -71.66 -32.51 2.66
C ASN A 457 -71.49 -31.30 3.58
N GLY A 458 -72.13 -30.18 3.27
CA GLY A 458 -72.29 -29.08 4.22
C GLY A 458 -73.12 -27.93 3.65
N ALA A 459 -74.34 -27.79 4.17
CA ALA A 459 -75.33 -26.80 3.78
C ALA A 459 -74.93 -25.36 4.16
N GLY A 460 -75.26 -24.39 3.30
CA GLY A 460 -75.14 -22.96 3.60
C GLY A 460 -75.76 -22.10 2.51
N LYS A 461 -76.90 -21.48 2.84
CA LYS A 461 -77.70 -20.58 2.00
C LYS A 461 -77.05 -19.20 1.78
N ASN A 462 -77.42 -18.60 0.65
CA ASN A 462 -77.58 -17.16 0.38
C ASN A 462 -76.37 -16.22 0.48
N GLN A 463 -75.95 -15.64 -0.66
CA GLN A 463 -76.20 -14.21 -0.94
C GLN A 463 -75.87 -13.87 -2.39
N LYS A 464 -76.81 -13.16 -3.02
CA LYS A 464 -76.79 -12.67 -4.39
C LYS A 464 -76.37 -11.20 -4.31
N THR A 465 -75.16 -10.88 -4.76
CA THR A 465 -74.70 -9.50 -4.98
C THR A 465 -74.19 -9.39 -6.41
N SER A 466 -75.01 -8.75 -7.24
CA SER A 466 -74.69 -8.32 -8.59
C SER A 466 -73.77 -7.11 -8.52
N VAL A 467 -72.51 -7.29 -8.91
CA VAL A 467 -71.60 -6.19 -9.25
C VAL A 467 -71.40 -6.23 -10.75
N ALA A 468 -71.76 -5.12 -11.41
CA ALA A 468 -71.53 -4.89 -12.82
C ALA A 468 -70.03 -4.80 -13.07
N THR A 469 -69.50 -5.73 -13.85
CA THR A 469 -68.17 -5.62 -14.47
C THR A 469 -68.38 -5.05 -15.87
N ASP A 470 -67.95 -3.80 -16.05
CA ASP A 470 -67.67 -3.23 -17.36
C ASP A 470 -66.61 -4.09 -18.06
N GLN A 471 -67.05 -4.80 -19.09
CA GLN A 471 -66.16 -5.41 -20.07
C GLN A 471 -65.57 -4.28 -20.91
N ALA A 472 -64.34 -3.87 -20.57
CA ALA A 472 -63.48 -3.19 -21.51
C ALA A 472 -63.02 -4.22 -22.54
N ASP A 473 -63.40 -4.00 -23.81
CA ASP A 473 -62.98 -4.80 -24.94
C ASP A 473 -61.46 -4.83 -25.00
N ASP A 474 -60.92 -6.02 -24.76
CA ASP A 474 -59.50 -6.33 -24.81
C ASP A 474 -59.10 -6.49 -26.27
N GLU A 475 -58.93 -5.35 -26.93
CA GLU A 475 -58.42 -5.25 -28.28
C GLU A 475 -56.98 -5.81 -28.28
N GLY A 476 -56.83 -7.01 -28.88
CA GLY A 476 -55.51 -7.56 -29.16
C GLY A 476 -54.65 -6.54 -29.92
N PRO A 477 -53.31 -6.64 -29.82
CA PRO A 477 -52.41 -5.62 -30.34
C PRO A 477 -52.76 -5.25 -31.78
N GLU A 478 -53.15 -3.99 -31.97
CA GLU A 478 -53.54 -3.45 -33.27
C GLU A 478 -52.44 -3.77 -34.30
N PRO A 479 -52.80 -4.28 -35.49
CA PRO A 479 -51.81 -4.55 -36.52
C PRO A 479 -51.10 -3.24 -36.90
N LEU A 480 -49.76 -3.22 -36.74
CA LEU A 480 -48.91 -2.05 -37.05
C LEU A 480 -49.30 -1.39 -38.37
N ALA A 481 -49.54 -0.08 -38.33
CA ALA A 481 -49.87 0.67 -39.54
C ALA A 481 -48.72 0.56 -40.54
N LYS A 482 -49.04 0.43 -41.83
CA LYS A 482 -48.02 0.22 -42.88
C LYS A 482 -46.98 1.34 -42.88
N GLY A 483 -45.77 1.01 -42.44
CA GLY A 483 -44.62 1.92 -42.42
C GLY A 483 -44.31 2.54 -41.06
N GLU A 484 -45.07 2.24 -40.01
CA GLU A 484 -44.82 2.64 -38.61
C GLU A 484 -43.55 1.96 -38.04
N PRO A 485 -42.79 2.61 -37.13
CA PRO A 485 -41.67 1.94 -36.47
C PRO A 485 -42.18 0.88 -35.47
N SER A 486 -41.59 -0.31 -35.51
CA SER A 486 -41.81 -1.30 -34.45
C SER A 486 -41.24 -0.82 -33.11
N GLU A 487 -41.76 -1.32 -31.99
CA GLU A 487 -41.28 -0.98 -30.65
C GLU A 487 -39.76 -1.21 -30.47
N SER A 488 -39.23 -2.32 -30.97
CA SER A 488 -37.78 -2.58 -30.97
C SER A 488 -36.98 -1.47 -31.68
N VAL A 489 -37.48 -0.98 -32.82
CA VAL A 489 -36.83 0.10 -33.57
C VAL A 489 -36.90 1.41 -32.78
N MET A 490 -38.02 1.68 -32.10
CA MET A 490 -38.14 2.85 -31.24
C MET A 490 -37.15 2.77 -30.06
N TYR A 491 -37.05 1.62 -29.40
CA TYR A 491 -36.09 1.36 -28.33
C TYR A 491 -34.65 1.64 -28.79
N ASP A 492 -34.24 1.05 -29.92
CA ASP A 492 -32.86 1.19 -30.44
C ASP A 492 -32.51 2.65 -30.73
N LEU A 493 -33.45 3.42 -31.28
CA LEU A 493 -33.23 4.84 -31.57
C LEU A 493 -33.17 5.70 -30.31
N VAL A 494 -34.04 5.42 -29.34
CA VAL A 494 -34.06 6.15 -28.08
C VAL A 494 -32.80 5.84 -27.28
N LYS A 495 -32.41 4.56 -27.18
CA LYS A 495 -31.14 4.13 -26.56
C LYS A 495 -29.95 4.78 -27.24
N LYS A 496 -29.87 4.75 -28.58
CA LYS A 496 -28.79 5.39 -29.34
C LYS A 496 -28.66 6.88 -28.99
N ARG A 497 -29.77 7.60 -28.81
CA ARG A 497 -29.70 9.01 -28.41
C ARG A 497 -29.08 9.19 -27.03
N PHE A 498 -29.44 8.35 -26.07
CA PHE A 498 -28.85 8.37 -24.73
C PHE A 498 -27.37 8.02 -24.77
N ASP A 499 -26.99 7.01 -25.55
CA ASP A 499 -25.59 6.60 -25.73
C ASP A 499 -24.77 7.74 -26.38
N ASP A 500 -25.28 8.39 -27.44
CA ASP A 500 -24.65 9.56 -28.08
C ASP A 500 -24.47 10.72 -27.09
N GLN A 501 -25.45 10.95 -26.21
CA GLN A 501 -25.37 11.99 -25.18
C GLN A 501 -24.35 11.63 -24.10
N ALA A 502 -24.33 10.38 -23.64
CA ALA A 502 -23.35 9.89 -22.68
C ALA A 502 -21.92 9.97 -23.24
N ALA A 503 -21.72 9.61 -24.51
CA ALA A 503 -20.44 9.74 -25.20
C ALA A 503 -19.95 11.19 -25.23
N LYS A 504 -20.82 12.15 -25.58
CA LYS A 504 -20.49 13.59 -25.56
C LYS A 504 -20.14 14.10 -24.16
N ILE A 505 -20.85 13.64 -23.13
CA ILE A 505 -20.54 13.99 -21.73
C ILE A 505 -19.18 13.41 -21.33
N ASN A 506 -18.87 12.18 -21.74
CA ASN A 506 -17.60 11.55 -21.44
C ASN A 506 -16.42 12.20 -22.18
N GLU A 507 -16.61 12.59 -23.44
CA GLU A 507 -15.62 13.37 -24.20
C GLU A 507 -15.36 14.73 -23.52
N LEU A 508 -16.42 15.43 -23.11
CA LEU A 508 -16.29 16.67 -22.33
C LEU A 508 -15.52 16.43 -21.02
N ASN A 509 -15.86 15.38 -20.27
CA ASN A 509 -15.16 15.01 -19.03
C ASN A 509 -13.67 14.75 -19.24
N GLN A 510 -13.29 14.06 -20.32
CA GLN A 510 -11.90 13.77 -20.67
C GLN A 510 -11.14 15.06 -21.04
N ASN A 511 -11.75 15.91 -21.87
CA ASN A 511 -11.18 17.21 -22.24
C ASN A 511 -10.99 18.12 -21.01
N CYS A 512 -11.90 18.05 -20.05
CA CYS A 512 -11.80 18.80 -18.79
C CYS A 512 -10.75 18.23 -17.84
N ALA A 513 -10.50 16.92 -17.86
CA ALA A 513 -9.46 16.30 -17.04
C ALA A 513 -8.04 16.70 -17.46
N SER A 514 -7.81 16.99 -18.74
CA SER A 514 -6.56 17.58 -19.23
C SER A 514 -6.39 19.08 -18.94
N GLY A 515 -7.38 19.70 -18.29
CA GLY A 515 -7.48 21.15 -18.09
C GLY A 515 -8.07 21.87 -19.31
N PRO A 516 -8.79 22.99 -19.12
CA PRO A 516 -9.31 23.77 -20.24
C PRO A 516 -8.14 24.26 -21.11
N GLN A 517 -8.24 24.04 -22.42
CA GLN A 517 -7.23 24.52 -23.37
C GLN A 517 -7.37 26.04 -23.54
N GLY A 518 -6.49 26.81 -22.87
CA GLY A 518 -6.43 28.27 -23.00
C GLY A 518 -7.38 29.05 -22.09
N ASN A 519 -7.53 30.35 -22.36
CA ASN A 519 -8.39 31.29 -21.59
C ASN A 519 -9.87 31.23 -22.03
N ASP A 520 -10.39 30.05 -22.37
CA ASP A 520 -11.82 29.89 -22.71
C ASP A 520 -12.66 29.79 -21.44
N VAL A 521 -13.25 30.92 -21.03
CA VAL A 521 -14.15 31.02 -19.87
C VAL A 521 -15.37 30.11 -20.04
N VAL A 522 -15.86 29.91 -21.28
CA VAL A 522 -17.02 29.05 -21.55
C VAL A 522 -16.62 27.59 -21.35
N GLY A 523 -15.48 27.17 -21.90
CA GLY A 523 -14.89 25.86 -21.64
C GLY A 523 -14.67 25.59 -20.15
N ALA A 524 -14.16 26.57 -19.40
CA ALA A 524 -13.98 26.45 -17.95
C ALA A 524 -15.31 26.27 -17.19
N MET A 525 -16.36 27.01 -17.57
CA MET A 525 -17.70 26.85 -16.98
C MET A 525 -18.34 25.50 -17.35
N MET A 526 -18.19 25.03 -18.60
CA MET A 526 -18.65 23.70 -19.03
C MET A 526 -17.92 22.60 -18.26
N CYS A 527 -16.61 22.75 -18.02
CA CYS A 527 -15.84 21.82 -17.21
C CYS A 527 -16.23 21.81 -15.74
N LEU A 528 -16.56 22.97 -15.17
CA LEU A 528 -17.10 23.05 -13.81
C LEU A 528 -18.42 22.27 -13.70
N GLY A 529 -19.32 22.43 -14.67
CA GLY A 529 -20.58 21.68 -14.73
C GLY A 529 -20.36 20.17 -14.94
N ALA A 530 -19.41 19.79 -15.79
CA ALA A 530 -19.04 18.40 -16.04
C ALA A 530 -18.45 17.73 -14.78
N MET A 531 -17.57 18.43 -14.05
CA MET A 531 -17.02 17.96 -12.77
C MET A 531 -18.07 17.86 -11.67
N ALA A 532 -18.99 18.83 -11.57
CA ALA A 532 -20.12 18.76 -10.65
C ALA A 532 -21.00 17.53 -10.94
N ASN A 533 -21.24 17.24 -12.22
CA ASN A 533 -21.95 16.03 -12.64
C ASN A 533 -21.17 14.76 -12.28
N LYS A 534 -19.84 14.71 -12.45
CA LYS A 534 -19.02 13.53 -12.12
C LYS A 534 -19.17 13.09 -10.65
N GLY A 535 -19.27 14.04 -9.72
CA GLY A 535 -19.55 13.77 -8.30
C GLY A 535 -20.93 13.14 -8.05
N LEU A 536 -21.87 13.29 -8.98
CA LEU A 536 -23.21 12.71 -8.97
C LEU A 536 -23.31 11.47 -9.88
N GLY A 537 -22.18 10.83 -10.24
CA GLY A 537 -22.14 9.71 -11.18
C GLY A 537 -22.25 10.11 -12.66
N GLY A 538 -21.98 11.39 -12.97
CA GLY A 538 -21.96 11.92 -14.33
C GLY A 538 -20.88 11.26 -15.18
N GLY A 539 -21.32 10.69 -16.31
CA GLY A 539 -20.50 9.87 -17.21
C GLY A 539 -20.91 8.41 -17.25
N GLU A 540 -21.70 7.95 -16.27
CA GLU A 540 -22.40 6.67 -16.40
C GLU A 540 -23.43 6.74 -17.53
N ALA A 541 -23.45 5.71 -18.37
CA ALA A 541 -24.45 5.56 -19.41
C ALA A 541 -25.86 5.47 -18.79
N ILE A 542 -26.81 6.21 -19.38
CA ILE A 542 -28.22 6.12 -19.01
C ILE A 542 -28.74 4.75 -19.50
N ARG A 543 -29.12 3.86 -18.57
CA ARG A 543 -29.70 2.55 -18.86
C ARG A 543 -31.21 2.65 -18.86
N ILE A 544 -31.85 2.25 -19.96
CA ILE A 544 -33.31 2.11 -20.04
C ILE A 544 -33.72 0.92 -19.15
N THR A 545 -34.64 1.11 -18.22
CA THR A 545 -35.13 0.07 -17.31
C THR A 545 -36.49 -0.47 -17.72
N LYS A 546 -37.30 0.36 -18.37
CA LYS A 546 -38.62 0.04 -18.94
C LYS A 546 -38.77 0.72 -20.29
N PHE A 547 -39.37 0.03 -21.25
CA PHE A 547 -39.78 0.62 -22.53
C PHE A 547 -41.07 -0.04 -22.99
N GLU A 548 -42.07 0.75 -23.31
CA GLU A 548 -43.38 0.27 -23.74
C GLU A 548 -43.95 1.23 -24.78
N LYS A 549 -44.22 0.75 -25.99
CA LYS A 549 -44.88 1.56 -27.03
C LYS A 549 -46.39 1.67 -26.73
N LEU A 550 -46.91 2.89 -26.64
CA LEU A 550 -48.34 3.14 -26.40
C LEU A 550 -49.13 3.26 -27.70
N GLY A 551 -48.59 3.97 -28.70
CA GLY A 551 -49.24 4.18 -29.99
C GLY A 551 -48.42 5.09 -30.89
N CYS A 552 -48.72 5.11 -32.19
CA CYS A 552 -48.15 6.08 -33.13
C CYS A 552 -49.20 6.62 -34.09
N ASP A 553 -49.16 7.92 -34.32
CA ASP A 553 -49.90 8.59 -35.37
C ASP A 553 -48.98 9.13 -36.45
N ARG A 554 -49.49 9.22 -37.68
CA ARG A 554 -48.75 9.91 -38.74
C ARG A 554 -48.62 11.39 -38.38
N ALA A 555 -47.41 11.94 -38.47
CA ALA A 555 -47.18 13.32 -38.07
C ALA A 555 -47.98 14.29 -38.96
N SER A 556 -48.94 15.03 -38.39
CA SER A 556 -49.77 15.98 -39.13
C SER A 556 -48.91 17.04 -39.83
N GLY A 557 -48.98 17.10 -41.16
CA GLY A 557 -48.25 18.06 -41.99
C GLY A 557 -46.73 17.87 -42.03
N LYS A 558 -46.18 16.78 -41.48
CA LYS A 558 -44.75 16.49 -41.44
C LYS A 558 -44.49 15.03 -41.82
N PRO A 559 -43.35 14.69 -42.44
CA PRO A 559 -43.03 13.29 -42.69
C PRO A 559 -42.71 12.56 -41.37
N GLY A 560 -43.06 11.28 -41.29
CA GLY A 560 -42.80 10.41 -40.14
C GLY A 560 -44.03 10.12 -39.28
N PHE A 561 -43.78 9.54 -38.11
CA PHE A 561 -44.77 9.15 -37.10
C PHE A 561 -44.45 9.86 -35.78
N ILE A 562 -45.46 10.35 -35.07
CA ILE A 562 -45.36 10.80 -33.68
C ILE A 562 -45.80 9.61 -32.85
N CYS A 563 -44.93 9.10 -31.99
CA CYS A 563 -45.21 7.94 -31.16
C CYS A 563 -45.13 8.29 -29.70
N ASP A 564 -46.11 7.82 -28.95
CA ASP A 564 -46.16 7.85 -27.50
C ASP A 564 -45.61 6.52 -26.95
N TYR A 565 -44.79 6.60 -25.91
CA TYR A 565 -44.17 5.44 -25.27
C TYR A 565 -43.89 5.72 -23.79
N ILE A 566 -43.87 4.69 -22.96
CA ILE A 566 -43.37 4.77 -21.58
C ILE A 566 -41.89 4.45 -21.60
N ILE A 567 -41.08 5.27 -20.94
CA ILE A 567 -39.66 5.02 -20.75
C ILE A 567 -39.25 5.20 -19.30
N GLY A 568 -38.66 4.14 -18.74
CA GLY A 568 -37.94 4.17 -17.46
C GLY A 568 -36.45 4.23 -17.71
N THR A 569 -35.73 5.03 -16.91
CA THR A 569 -34.28 5.15 -17.01
C THR A 569 -33.62 5.06 -15.64
N SER A 570 -32.37 4.60 -15.65
CA SER A 570 -31.47 4.62 -14.50
C SER A 570 -30.09 5.11 -14.94
N GLY A 571 -29.35 5.71 -14.02
CA GLY A 571 -28.02 6.30 -14.27
C GLY A 571 -27.53 7.08 -13.06
N GLY A 572 -26.34 7.67 -13.15
CA GLY A 572 -25.70 8.38 -12.03
C GLY A 572 -26.61 9.43 -11.39
N ILE A 573 -27.23 10.29 -12.22
CA ILE A 573 -28.14 11.35 -11.76
C ILE A 573 -29.33 10.77 -10.98
N THR A 574 -29.97 9.71 -11.49
CA THR A 574 -31.10 9.07 -10.78
C THR A 574 -30.66 8.44 -9.45
N ARG A 575 -29.44 7.90 -9.37
CA ARG A 575 -28.88 7.38 -8.10
C ARG A 575 -28.60 8.50 -7.10
N ALA A 576 -28.12 9.66 -7.57
CA ALA A 576 -27.85 10.81 -6.72
C ALA A 576 -29.15 11.43 -6.14
N MET A 577 -30.30 11.23 -6.78
CA MET A 577 -31.60 11.72 -6.31
C MET A 577 -32.24 10.88 -5.18
N GLY A 578 -31.60 9.78 -4.76
CA GLY A 578 -32.06 8.88 -3.70
C GLY A 578 -33.04 7.78 -4.16
N PRO A 579 -33.30 6.76 -3.33
CA PRO A 579 -34.01 5.53 -3.75
C PRO A 579 -35.43 5.77 -4.29
N THR A 580 -36.17 6.69 -3.68
CA THR A 580 -37.56 7.00 -4.07
C THR A 580 -37.61 7.63 -5.46
N MET A 581 -36.78 8.64 -5.73
CA MET A 581 -36.73 9.28 -7.05
C MET A 581 -36.18 8.32 -8.11
N ALA A 582 -35.16 7.51 -7.76
CA ALA A 582 -34.65 6.46 -8.64
C ALA A 582 -35.76 5.46 -9.03
N ALA A 583 -36.63 5.08 -8.09
CA ALA A 583 -37.77 4.21 -8.37
C ALA A 583 -38.80 4.88 -9.29
N ILE A 584 -39.09 6.17 -9.09
CA ILE A 584 -40.01 6.94 -9.94
C ILE A 584 -39.47 7.00 -11.38
N TYR A 585 -38.22 7.45 -11.57
CA TYR A 585 -37.60 7.49 -12.90
C TYR A 585 -37.42 6.10 -13.52
N GLY A 586 -37.18 5.07 -12.71
CA GLY A 586 -37.05 3.69 -13.16
C GLY A 586 -38.38 3.05 -13.58
N SER A 587 -39.50 3.43 -12.94
CA SER A 587 -40.85 2.95 -13.28
C SER A 587 -41.34 3.47 -14.64
N GLY A 588 -40.78 4.61 -15.06
CA GLY A 588 -40.98 5.22 -16.35
C GLY A 588 -42.11 6.24 -16.40
N GLY A 589 -41.94 7.20 -17.31
CA GLY A 589 -42.94 8.21 -17.63
C GLY A 589 -43.36 8.12 -19.09
N ALA A 590 -44.57 8.57 -19.40
CA ALA A 590 -45.01 8.75 -20.77
C ALA A 590 -44.14 9.83 -21.45
N ALA A 591 -43.65 9.52 -22.64
CA ALA A 591 -42.84 10.38 -23.48
C ALA A 591 -43.36 10.31 -24.91
N GLN A 592 -43.13 11.39 -25.66
CA GLN A 592 -43.51 11.48 -27.06
C GLN A 592 -42.27 11.83 -27.89
N ALA A 593 -42.11 11.16 -29.03
CA ALA A 593 -41.06 11.50 -29.99
C ALA A 593 -41.53 11.29 -31.43
N ARG A 594 -40.92 12.02 -32.37
CA ARG A 594 -41.19 11.86 -33.81
C ARG A 594 -40.13 10.97 -34.45
N PHE A 595 -40.57 9.92 -35.13
CA PHE A 595 -39.75 8.94 -35.83
C PHE A 595 -39.88 9.12 -37.35
N LEU A 596 -38.76 9.31 -38.03
CA LEU A 596 -38.73 9.51 -39.48
C LEU A 596 -37.91 8.41 -40.15
N LYS A 597 -38.51 7.70 -41.12
CA LYS A 597 -37.81 6.74 -41.96
C LYS A 597 -37.15 7.46 -43.13
N THR A 598 -35.83 7.45 -43.18
CA THR A 598 -35.01 7.97 -44.29
C THR A 598 -34.50 6.81 -45.15
N LYS A 599 -33.71 7.11 -46.19
CA LYS A 599 -33.00 6.09 -46.99
C LYS A 599 -31.95 5.33 -46.17
N SER A 600 -31.38 5.96 -45.13
CA SER A 600 -30.34 5.37 -44.28
C SER A 600 -30.87 4.67 -43.03
N GLY A 601 -32.20 4.67 -42.82
CA GLY A 601 -32.84 4.02 -41.68
C GLY A 601 -33.79 4.94 -40.94
N TRP A 602 -34.14 4.58 -39.72
CA TRP A 602 -34.98 5.41 -38.86
C TRP A 602 -34.16 6.44 -38.09
N ILE A 603 -34.72 7.61 -37.84
CA ILE A 603 -34.16 8.64 -36.94
C ILE A 603 -35.24 9.11 -35.97
N VAL A 604 -34.83 9.51 -34.76
CA VAL A 604 -35.72 10.02 -33.71
C VAL A 604 -35.48 11.52 -33.47
N PHE A 605 -36.56 12.27 -33.32
CA PHE A 605 -36.57 13.66 -32.90
C PHE A 605 -37.36 13.76 -31.60
N PHE A 606 -36.68 14.12 -30.52
CA PHE A 606 -37.32 14.48 -29.26
C PHE A 606 -37.89 15.88 -29.40
N GLY A 607 -39.20 16.04 -29.21
CA GLY A 607 -39.83 17.35 -29.20
C GLY A 607 -39.32 18.12 -27.98
N GLY A 608 -38.64 19.25 -28.19
CA GLY A 608 -38.62 20.28 -27.15
C GLY A 608 -40.06 20.74 -26.99
N SER A 609 -40.60 20.62 -25.79
CA SER A 609 -41.81 21.35 -25.43
C SER A 609 -41.54 22.83 -25.70
N ASN A 610 -42.04 23.33 -26.82
CA ASN A 610 -42.03 24.76 -27.12
C ASN A 610 -43.01 25.49 -26.20
#